data_AF-A0A1A8P1H6-F1
#
_entry.id   AF-A0A1A8P1H6-F1
#
_cell.length_a   1.000
_cell.length_b   1.000
_cell.length_c   1.000
_cell.angle_alpha   90.00
_cell.angle_beta   90.00
_cell.angle_gamma   90.00
#
_symmetry.space_group_name_H-M   'P 1'
#
loop_
_entity.id
_entity.type
_entity.pdbx_description
1 polymer ?
#
loop_
_entity_poly.entity_id
_entity_poly.type
_entity_poly.pdbx_seq_one_letter_code
_entity_poly.pdbx_strand_id
1 'polypeptide(L)' 'KEKEEELPPLFIPDPPSPLCCGFYSRPGQFWLSMGGFDAGFLYHCEFSENQEEDPNQRQDKPFDFVPITDAD' A
#
# COMPACT_ATOMS: atom_id res chain seq x y z
N LYS A 1 13.96 -5.85 -33.10
CA LYS A 1 13.69 -5.20 -31.80
C LYS A 1 12.19 -5.21 -31.64
N GLU A 2 11.67 -5.99 -30.71
CA GLU A 2 10.28 -5.83 -30.27
C GLU A 2 10.18 -4.45 -29.60
N LYS A 3 9.16 -3.68 -29.96
CA LYS A 3 8.90 -2.37 -29.39
C LYS A 3 8.13 -2.65 -28.10
N GLU A 4 8.73 -2.36 -26.95
CA GLU A 4 8.07 -2.52 -25.66
C GLU A 4 6.81 -1.63 -25.66
N GLU A 5 5.65 -2.23 -25.41
CA GLU A 5 4.39 -1.50 -25.31
C GLU A 5 4.36 -0.74 -23.99
N GLU A 6 3.91 0.52 -24.02
CA GLU A 6 3.72 1.29 -22.80
C GLU A 6 2.63 0.63 -21.95
N LEU A 7 2.95 0.39 -20.67
CA LEU A 7 1.95 -0.11 -19.73
C LEU A 7 0.79 0.87 -19.62
N PRO A 8 -0.46 0.37 -19.47
CA PRO A 8 -1.57 1.24 -19.16
C PRO A 8 -1.28 2.05 -17.88
N PRO A 9 -1.80 3.27 -17.77
CA PRO A 9 -1.64 4.07 -16.57
C PRO A 9 -2.24 3.33 -15.38
N LEU A 10 -1.60 3.46 -14.21
CA LEU A 10 -2.14 2.95 -12.97
C LEU A 10 -3.45 3.67 -12.65
N PHE A 11 -4.48 2.91 -12.32
CA PHE A 11 -5.72 3.45 -11.78
C PHE A 11 -5.50 3.82 -10.31
N ILE A 12 -5.75 5.08 -9.96
CA ILE A 12 -5.71 5.57 -8.57
C ILE A 12 -7.14 5.97 -8.22
N PRO A 13 -7.79 5.31 -7.24
CA PRO A 13 -9.16 5.63 -6.85
C PRO A 13 -9.26 7.04 -6.24
N ASP A 14 -10.37 7.73 -6.53
CA ASP A 14 -10.74 9.00 -5.91
C ASP A 14 -12.18 8.89 -5.35
N PRO A 15 -12.38 8.93 -4.01
CA PRO A 15 -11.35 9.11 -2.98
C PRO A 15 -10.41 7.90 -2.85
N PRO A 16 -9.21 8.08 -2.25
CA PRO A 16 -8.33 6.96 -1.93
C PRO A 16 -9.03 5.89 -1.09
N SER A 17 -8.62 4.63 -1.30
CA SER A 17 -9.10 3.50 -0.51
C SER A 17 -8.90 3.73 0.99
N PRO A 18 -9.92 3.47 1.84
CA PRO A 18 -9.81 3.67 3.28
C PRO A 18 -8.86 2.66 3.94
N LEU A 19 -8.18 3.09 5.00
CA LEU A 19 -7.44 2.21 5.91
C LEU A 19 -8.42 1.51 6.86
N CYS A 20 -8.52 0.19 6.79
CA CYS A 20 -9.36 -0.59 7.70
C CYS A 20 -8.65 -0.86 9.02
N CYS A 21 -7.40 -1.30 8.98
CA CYS A 21 -6.59 -1.56 10.17
C CYS A 21 -5.09 -1.62 9.84
N GLY A 22 -4.26 -1.49 10.89
CA GLY A 22 -2.81 -1.60 10.79
C GLY A 22 -2.18 -2.31 11.99
N PHE A 23 -1.11 -3.07 11.75
CA PHE A 23 -0.46 -3.92 12.77
C PHE A 23 1.06 -3.80 12.66
N TYR A 24 1.76 -3.57 13.77
CA TYR A 24 3.22 -3.64 13.76
C TYR A 24 3.70 -5.07 13.60
N SER A 25 4.66 -5.29 12.71
CA SER A 25 5.26 -6.61 12.48
C SER A 25 6.67 -6.71 13.08
N ARG A 26 7.49 -5.69 12.87
CA ARG A 26 8.87 -5.56 13.38
C ARG A 26 9.20 -4.06 13.57
N PRO A 27 10.29 -3.70 14.27
CA PRO A 27 10.71 -2.30 14.33
C PRO A 27 10.87 -1.71 12.93
N GLY A 28 10.22 -0.57 12.66
CA GLY A 28 10.24 0.06 11.33
C GLY A 28 9.17 -0.44 10.35
N GLN A 29 8.46 -1.54 10.65
CA GLN A 29 7.61 -2.24 9.68
C GLN A 29 6.23 -2.54 10.22
N PHE A 30 5.24 -2.51 9.33
CA PHE A 30 3.84 -2.68 9.67
C PHE A 30 3.05 -3.29 8.52
N TRP A 31 1.96 -3.97 8.86
CA TRP A 31 0.95 -4.45 7.91
C TRP A 31 -0.23 -3.49 7.86
N LEU A 32 -0.79 -3.28 6.67
CA LEU A 32 -2.02 -2.53 6.45
C LEU A 32 -3.09 -3.40 5.78
N SER A 33 -4.32 -3.32 6.26
CA SER A 33 -5.51 -3.77 5.54
C SER A 33 -6.24 -2.56 4.98
N MET A 34 -6.56 -2.62 3.70
CA MET A 34 -7.30 -1.58 2.99
C MET A 34 -8.74 -2.03 2.71
N GLY A 35 -9.64 -1.08 2.53
CA GLY A 35 -11.00 -1.31 2.03
C GLY A 35 -11.19 -0.77 0.61
N GLY A 36 -12.37 -0.97 0.04
CA GLY A 36 -12.69 -0.41 -1.28
C GLY A 36 -11.93 -1.09 -2.42
N PHE A 37 -11.31 -0.30 -3.31
CA PHE A 37 -10.62 -0.83 -4.49
C PHE A 37 -9.41 -1.70 -4.13
N ASP A 38 -8.72 -1.37 -3.02
CA ASP A 38 -7.54 -2.10 -2.55
C ASP A 38 -7.87 -3.20 -1.51
N ALA A 39 -9.14 -3.57 -1.37
CA ALA A 39 -9.55 -4.70 -0.53
C ALA A 39 -9.00 -6.04 -1.08
N GLY A 40 -8.95 -7.06 -0.22
CA GLY A 40 -8.45 -8.39 -0.59
C GLY A 40 -6.95 -8.59 -0.42
N PHE A 41 -6.23 -7.62 0.16
CA PHE A 41 -4.80 -7.72 0.42
C PHE A 41 -4.41 -7.16 1.80
N LEU A 42 -3.36 -7.74 2.39
CA LEU A 42 -2.53 -7.11 3.42
C LEU A 42 -1.24 -6.62 2.77
N TYR A 43 -0.88 -5.36 3.03
CA TYR A 43 0.36 -4.77 2.54
C TYR A 43 1.40 -4.69 3.65
N HIS A 44 2.60 -5.22 3.44
CA HIS A 44 3.74 -5.04 4.34
C HIS A 44 4.47 -3.77 3.94
N CYS A 45 4.45 -2.79 4.82
CA CYS A 45 5.07 -1.50 4.62
C CYS A 45 6.26 -1.31 5.54
N GLU A 46 7.17 -0.44 5.11
CA GLU A 46 8.26 0.09 5.92
C GLU A 46 8.12 1.60 6.03
N PHE A 47 8.39 2.13 7.22
CA PHE A 47 8.46 3.55 7.46
C PHE A 47 9.59 4.19 6.63
N SER A 48 9.33 5.36 6.08
CA SER A 48 10.36 6.20 5.47
C SER A 48 11.45 6.54 6.49
N GLU A 49 12.67 6.80 6.01
CA GLU A 49 13.79 7.17 6.88
C GLU A 49 13.51 8.44 7.70
N ASN A 50 12.81 9.41 7.09
CA ASN A 50 12.48 10.68 7.73
C ASN A 50 11.08 10.65 8.35
N GLN A 51 10.99 10.19 9.59
CA GLN A 51 9.74 10.15 10.35
C GLN A 51 9.33 11.49 10.99
N GLU A 52 10.13 12.55 10.80
CA GLU A 52 9.81 13.89 11.32
C GLU A 52 8.91 14.69 10.35
N GLU A 53 8.77 14.25 9.10
CA GLU A 53 7.88 14.86 8.11
C GLU A 53 6.40 14.70 8.46
N ASP A 54 5.57 15.60 7.92
CA ASP A 54 4.11 15.49 8.00
C ASP A 54 3.67 14.10 7.49
N PRO A 55 2.79 13.37 8.22
CA PRO A 55 2.36 12.04 7.80
C PRO A 55 1.83 11.95 6.37
N ASN A 56 1.22 13.01 5.84
CA ASN A 56 0.70 13.03 4.45
C ASN A 56 1.80 13.25 3.40
N GLN A 57 3.00 13.64 3.82
CA GLN A 57 4.16 13.85 2.95
C GLN A 57 5.14 12.68 2.99
N ARG A 58 5.01 11.80 4.00
CA ARG A 58 5.85 10.61 4.12
C ARG A 58 5.61 9.69 2.93
N GLN A 59 6.71 9.17 2.41
CA GLN A 59 6.70 8.18 1.33
C GLN A 59 6.90 6.78 1.91
N ASP A 60 6.07 6.40 2.88
CA ASP A 60 6.02 5.02 3.37
C ASP A 60 5.55 4.13 2.21
N LYS A 61 6.28 3.04 1.93
CA LYS A 61 6.00 2.19 0.76
C LYS A 61 5.72 0.75 1.16
N PRO A 62 4.75 0.10 0.51
CA PRO A 62 4.63 -1.35 0.59
C PRO A 62 5.83 -1.99 -0.12
N PHE A 63 6.39 -3.03 0.47
CA PHE A 63 7.45 -3.84 -0.12
C PHE A 63 7.05 -5.31 -0.31
N ASP A 64 5.95 -5.74 0.32
CA ASP A 64 5.38 -7.08 0.16
C ASP A 64 3.85 -7.04 0.34
N PHE A 65 3.15 -8.10 -0.09
CA PHE A 65 1.71 -8.23 0.10
C PHE A 65 1.26 -9.69 0.23
N VAL A 66 0.12 -9.89 0.90
CA VAL A 66 -0.53 -11.20 1.03
C VAL A 66 -2.00 -11.07 0.64
N PRO A 67 -2.52 -11.89 -0.29
CA PRO A 67 -3.96 -11.89 -0.60
C PRO A 67 -4.75 -12.47 0.58
N ILE A 68 -5.91 -11.87 0.86
CA ILE A 68 -6.87 -12.34 1.86
C ILE A 68 -8.14 -12.84 1.15
N THR A 69 -8.63 -14.00 1.57
CA THR A 69 -9.95 -14.50 1.14
C THR A 69 -11.05 -13.90 2.02
N ASP A 70 -12.25 -13.71 1.44
CA ASP A 70 -13.43 -13.19 2.15
C ASP A 70 -13.24 -11.79 2.76
N ALA A 71 -12.61 -10.88 2.01
CA ALA A 71 -12.31 -9.51 2.44
C ALA A 71 -13.40 -8.48 2.06
N ASP A 72 -14.61 -8.94 1.74
CA ASP A 72 -15.78 -8.12 1.36
C ASP A 72 -16.57 -7.59 2.57
#